data_AF-A0A4S2GPA9-F1
#
_entry.id   AF-A0A4S2GPA9-F1
#
_cell.length_a   1.000
_cell.length_b   1.000
_cell.length_c   1.000
_cell.angle_alpha   90.00
_cell.angle_beta   90.00
_cell.angle_gamma   90.00
#
_symmetry.space_group_name_H-M   'P 1'
#
loop_
_entity.id
_entity.type
_entity.pdbx_description
1 polymer ?
#
loop_
_entity_poly.entity_id
_entity_poly.type
_entity_poly.pdbx_seq_one_letter_code
_entity_poly.pdbx_strand_id
1 'polypeptide(L)'
;LGQAVALILDAGPCRGGLESTIVAVEGERAALLRPGGIARADIEAIAGRLEAPASIRGAPRSPGQLASHYAPKAKLRLISLRPEPGEGYLAFGPDAPDH
;
A
#
# COMPACT_ATOMS: atom_id res chain seq x y z
N LEU A 1 5.14 19.51 -3.65
CA LEU A 1 4.33 20.37 -4.55
C LEU A 1 4.56 21.84 -4.21
N GLY A 2 4.21 22.32 -3.01
CA GLY A 2 4.65 23.66 -2.56
C GLY A 2 4.33 24.76 -3.58
N GLN A 3 5.32 25.58 -3.92
CA GLN A 3 5.17 26.66 -4.92
C GLN A 3 5.00 26.17 -6.36
N ALA A 4 5.10 24.86 -6.64
CA ALA A 4 4.93 24.30 -7.98
C ALA A 4 3.46 24.07 -8.38
N VAL A 5 2.51 24.37 -7.50
CA VAL A 5 1.07 24.25 -7.76
C VAL A 5 0.35 25.53 -7.36
N ALA A 6 -0.73 25.87 -8.07
CA ALA A 6 -1.50 27.08 -7.79
C ALA A 6 -2.28 27.03 -6.46
N LEU A 7 -2.58 25.83 -5.95
CA LEU A 7 -3.40 25.64 -4.76
C LEU A 7 -3.05 24.34 -4.03
N ILE A 8 -3.11 24.38 -2.70
CA ILE A 8 -3.12 23.20 -1.82
C ILE A 8 -4.35 23.32 -0.92
N LEU A 9 -5.17 22.27 -0.89
CA LEU A 9 -6.28 22.16 0.04
C LEU A 9 -5.81 21.41 1.29
N ASP A 10 -5.78 22.09 2.43
CA ASP A 10 -5.45 21.50 3.72
C ASP A 10 -6.74 21.21 4.51
N ALA A 11 -7.04 19.92 4.64
CA ALA A 11 -8.17 19.42 5.43
C ALA A 11 -7.69 18.53 6.60
N GLY A 12 -6.41 18.67 6.99
CA GLY A 12 -5.79 17.83 8.00
C GLY A 12 -5.45 16.41 7.54
N PRO A 13 -5.11 15.51 8.48
CA PRO A 13 -4.70 14.14 8.16
C PRO A 13 -5.80 13.32 7.48
N CYS A 14 -5.40 12.50 6.51
CA CYS A 14 -6.31 11.53 5.91
C CYS A 14 -6.66 10.41 6.90
N ARG A 15 -7.87 9.85 6.79
CA ARG A 15 -8.35 8.80 7.70
C ARG A 15 -7.63 7.46 7.56
N GLY A 16 -7.22 7.10 6.33
CA GLY A 16 -6.72 5.76 6.02
C GLY A 16 -5.22 5.65 5.75
N GLY A 17 -4.54 6.74 5.40
CA GLY A 17 -3.08 6.75 5.14
C GLY A 17 -2.61 5.99 3.90
N LEU A 18 -3.44 5.11 3.32
CA LEU A 18 -3.13 4.26 2.18
C LEU A 18 -4.01 4.63 0.98
N GLU A 19 -3.53 4.36 -0.23
CA GLU A 19 -4.35 4.54 -1.42
C GLU A 19 -5.45 3.48 -1.57
N SER A 20 -6.31 3.69 -2.56
CA SER A 20 -7.42 2.79 -2.88
C SER A 20 -6.96 1.39 -3.31
N THR A 21 -7.80 0.40 -2.99
CA THR A 21 -7.72 -0.95 -3.57
C THR A 21 -8.08 -0.87 -5.06
N ILE A 22 -7.30 -1.52 -5.92
CA ILE A 22 -7.54 -1.54 -7.38
C ILE A 22 -7.80 -2.97 -7.83
N VAL A 23 -8.94 -3.19 -8.48
CA VAL A 23 -9.34 -4.47 -9.07
C VAL A 23 -9.55 -4.28 -10.57
N ALA A 24 -8.93 -5.11 -11.39
CA ALA A 24 -9.28 -5.24 -12.80
C ALA A 24 -10.41 -6.23 -12.97
N VAL A 25 -11.35 -5.95 -13.86
CA VAL A 25 -12.47 -6.82 -14.20
C VAL A 25 -12.45 -7.06 -15.71
N GLU A 26 -12.37 -8.33 -16.10
CA GLU A 26 -12.27 -8.77 -17.50
C GLU A 26 -13.26 -9.92 -17.74
N GLY A 27 -14.45 -9.58 -18.22
CA GLY A 27 -15.57 -10.51 -18.27
C GLY A 27 -15.95 -10.98 -16.86
N GLU A 28 -16.04 -12.29 -16.67
CA GLU A 28 -16.39 -12.93 -15.39
C GLU A 28 -15.19 -13.08 -14.42
N ARG A 29 -14.01 -12.55 -14.79
CA ARG A 29 -12.80 -12.63 -13.97
C ARG A 29 -12.46 -11.29 -13.36
N ALA A 30 -12.00 -11.32 -12.12
CA ALA A 30 -11.49 -10.15 -11.42
C ALA A 30 -10.12 -10.44 -10.81
N ALA A 31 -9.20 -9.47 -10.90
CA ALA A 31 -7.84 -9.58 -10.40
C ALA A 31 -7.48 -8.39 -9.51
N LEU A 32 -6.91 -8.66 -8.34
CA LEU A 32 -6.42 -7.62 -7.44
C LEU A 32 -5.11 -7.05 -7.98
N LEU A 33 -5.13 -5.82 -8.48
CA LEU A 33 -3.95 -5.14 -9.02
C LEU A 33 -3.13 -4.44 -7.95
N ARG A 34 -3.80 -3.83 -6.96
CA ARG A 34 -3.16 -3.14 -5.84
C ARG A 34 -3.97 -3.32 -4.55
N PRO A 35 -3.37 -3.80 -3.45
CA PRO A 35 -4.00 -3.77 -2.13
C PRO A 35 -4.13 -2.31 -1.66
N GLY A 36 -5.23 -2.01 -0.96
CA GLY A 36 -5.50 -0.68 -0.42
C GLY A 36 -6.40 -0.76 0.80
N GLY A 37 -7.17 0.30 1.04
CA GLY A 37 -8.04 0.40 2.23
C GLY A 37 -9.19 -0.60 2.33
N ILE A 38 -9.46 -1.41 1.30
CA ILE A 38 -10.47 -2.48 1.32
C ILE A 38 -9.76 -3.83 1.30
N ALA A 39 -10.08 -4.71 2.26
CA ALA A 39 -9.47 -6.01 2.36
C ALA A 39 -9.89 -6.92 1.19
N ARG A 40 -8.96 -7.77 0.73
CA ARG A 40 -9.23 -8.77 -0.31
C ARG A 40 -10.43 -9.64 0.04
N ALA A 41 -10.52 -10.11 1.29
CA ALA A 41 -11.58 -11.00 1.75
C ALA A 41 -12.97 -10.36 1.63
N ASP A 42 -13.09 -9.06 1.92
CA ASP A 42 -14.36 -8.33 1.80
C ASP A 42 -14.83 -8.25 0.35
N ILE A 43 -13.89 -8.11 -0.59
CA ILE A 43 -14.19 -8.10 -2.02
C ILE A 43 -14.58 -9.51 -2.48
N GLU A 44 -13.82 -10.53 -2.07
CA GLU A 44 -14.05 -11.92 -2.46
C GLU A 44 -15.38 -12.48 -1.93
N ALA A 45 -15.85 -11.98 -0.78
CA ALA A 45 -17.16 -12.32 -0.22
C ALA A 45 -18.35 -11.91 -1.12
N ILE A 46 -18.16 -10.90 -1.98
CA ILE A 46 -19.22 -10.34 -2.84
C ILE A 46 -19.00 -10.73 -4.31
N ALA A 47 -17.77 -10.56 -4.80
CA ALA A 47 -17.43 -10.71 -6.22
C ALA A 47 -16.90 -12.12 -6.58
N GLY A 48 -16.74 -13.00 -5.59
CA GLY A 48 -16.05 -14.27 -5.76
C GLY A 48 -14.52 -14.12 -5.77
N ARG A 49 -13.82 -15.22 -5.99
CA ARG A 49 -12.35 -15.29 -5.86
C ARG A 49 -11.65 -14.31 -6.81
N LEU A 50 -10.76 -13.48 -6.26
CA LEU A 50 -9.90 -12.61 -7.05
C LEU A 50 -8.65 -13.36 -7.48
N GLU A 51 -8.30 -13.29 -8.77
CA GLU A 51 -7.07 -13.86 -9.29
C GLU A 51 -5.83 -13.18 -8.68
N ALA A 52 -4.73 -13.92 -8.65
CA ALA A 52 -3.43 -13.33 -8.38
C ALA A 52 -3.09 -12.39 -9.55
N PRO A 53 -2.51 -11.20 -9.28
CA PRO A 53 -2.00 -10.38 -10.37
C PRO A 53 -1.03 -11.23 -11.20
N ALA A 54 -1.24 -11.27 -12.52
CA ALA A 54 -0.28 -11.91 -13.42
C ALA A 54 1.11 -11.36 -13.09
N SER A 55 2.11 -12.24 -12.97
CA SER A 55 3.51 -11.86 -12.71
C SER A 55 3.85 -10.61 -13.53
N ILE A 56 4.42 -9.57 -12.91
CA ILE A 56 4.75 -8.29 -13.55
C ILE A 56 5.75 -8.53 -14.70
N ARG A 57 5.22 -8.95 -15.84
CA ARG A 57 5.91 -9.08 -17.12
C ARG A 57 5.13 -8.18 -18.06
N GLY A 58 5.50 -6.91 -18.06
CA GLY A 58 4.82 -5.86 -18.82
C GLY A 58 4.79 -4.52 -18.09
N ALA A 59 4.22 -3.51 -18.74
CA ALA A 59 4.00 -2.21 -18.14
C ALA A 59 3.02 -2.30 -16.95
N PRO A 60 3.19 -1.48 -15.90
CA PRO A 60 2.26 -1.43 -14.78
C PRO A 60 0.86 -1.06 -15.29
N ARG A 61 -0.15 -1.85 -14.89
CA ARG A 61 -1.55 -1.67 -15.27
C ARG A 61 -2.29 -0.74 -14.31
N SER A 62 -1.67 -0.42 -13.17
CA SER A 62 -2.18 0.52 -12.18
C SER A 62 -1.03 1.24 -11.47
N PRO A 63 -1.28 2.43 -10.88
CA PRO A 63 -0.31 3.10 -10.04
C PRO A 63 0.17 2.21 -8.90
N GLY A 64 1.42 2.38 -8.49
CA GLY A 64 1.99 1.68 -7.34
C GLY A 64 2.43 0.24 -7.55
N GLN A 65 2.46 -0.24 -8.79
CA GLN A 65 2.99 -1.56 -9.14
C GLN A 65 4.51 -1.56 -9.44
N LEU A 66 5.20 -0.44 -9.25
CA LEU A 66 6.65 -0.36 -9.37
C LEU A 66 7.32 -0.95 -8.12
N ALA A 67 8.45 -1.63 -8.31
CA ALA A 67 9.22 -2.25 -7.23
C ALA A 67 9.67 -1.27 -6.13
N SER A 68 9.74 0.03 -6.42
CA SER A 68 10.23 1.07 -5.50
C SER A 68 9.22 2.20 -5.26
N HIS A 69 7.92 1.93 -5.34
CA HIS A 69 6.89 2.96 -5.19
C HIS A 69 6.92 3.66 -3.82
N TYR A 70 7.26 2.91 -2.77
CA TYR A 70 7.49 3.40 -1.40
C TYR A 70 8.91 3.06 -0.95
N ALA A 71 9.88 3.82 -1.44
CA ALA A 71 11.29 3.64 -1.12
C ALA A 71 11.85 4.89 -0.42
N PRO A 72 11.94 4.91 0.92
CA PRO A 72 12.60 6.00 1.62
C PRO A 72 14.09 6.03 1.25
N LYS A 73 14.74 7.19 1.44
CA LYS A 73 16.20 7.30 1.29
C LYS A 73 16.96 6.54 2.38
N ALA A 74 16.36 6.40 3.56
CA ALA A 74 16.91 5.60 4.65
C ALA A 74 16.83 4.10 4.32
N LYS A 75 17.80 3.31 4.80
CA LYS A 75 17.71 1.85 4.72
C LYS A 75 16.50 1.38 5.52
N LEU A 76 15.67 0.52 4.91
CA LEU A 76 14.48 -0.03 5.53
C LEU A 76 14.62 -1.54 5.67
N ARG A 77 14.33 -2.05 6.87
CA ARG A 77 14.30 -3.47 7.19
C ARG A 77 12.91 -3.82 7.72
N LEU A 78 12.30 -4.83 7.12
CA LEU A 78 10.95 -5.29 7.48
C LEU A 78 11.04 -6.61 8.26
N ILE A 79 10.00 -6.90 9.05
CA ILE A 79 9.88 -8.14 9.84
C ILE A 79 11.08 -8.30 10.79
N SER A 80 11.40 -7.22 11.51
CA SER A 80 12.34 -7.28 12.62
C SER A 80 11.59 -7.39 13.93
N LEU A 81 12.09 -8.23 14.85
CA LEU A 81 11.59 -8.28 16.22
C LEU A 81 12.19 -7.17 17.11
N ARG A 82 13.35 -6.58 16.71
CA ARG A 82 14.08 -5.56 17.48
C ARG A 82 14.88 -4.61 16.58
N PRO A 83 15.08 -3.33 16.96
CA PRO A 83 15.99 -2.44 16.25
C PRO A 83 17.46 -2.77 16.56
N GLU A 84 18.34 -2.45 15.62
CA GLU A 84 19.79 -2.39 15.84
C GLU A 84 20.22 -0.99 16.32
N PRO A 85 21.40 -0.85 16.94
CA PRO A 85 21.91 0.47 17.35
C PRO A 85 21.95 1.45 16.18
N GLY A 86 21.27 2.60 16.33
CA GLY A 86 21.18 3.65 15.30
C GLY A 86 19.99 3.53 14.35
N GLU A 87 19.11 2.52 14.51
CA GLU A 87 17.87 2.42 13.74
C GLU A 87 16.70 3.15 14.43
N GLY A 88 15.83 3.77 13.63
CA GLY A 88 14.48 4.10 14.07
C GLY A 88 13.61 2.84 14.04
N TYR A 89 12.74 2.66 15.04
CA TYR A 89 11.90 1.46 15.16
C TYR A 89 10.43 1.79 15.06
N LEU A 90 9.74 1.17 14.09
CA LEU A 90 8.29 1.25 13.91
C LEU A 90 7.68 -0.11 14.28
N ALA A 91 7.09 -0.20 15.46
CA ALA A 91 6.41 -1.38 15.96
C ALA A 91 4.90 -1.17 16.02
N PHE A 92 4.16 -2.26 15.88
CA PHE A 92 2.70 -2.29 16.00
C PHE A 92 2.30 -3.53 16.79
N GLY A 93 1.17 -3.45 17.50
CA GLY A 93 0.66 -4.56 18.31
C GLY A 93 1.01 -4.46 19.80
N PRO A 94 0.64 -5.48 20.60
CA PRO A 94 0.69 -5.42 22.07
C PRO A 94 2.10 -5.23 22.64
N ASP A 95 3.12 -5.72 21.94
CA ASP A 95 4.51 -5.67 22.37
C ASP A 95 5.26 -4.45 21.83
N ALA A 96 4.55 -3.48 21.21
CA ALA A 96 5.16 -2.25 20.77
C ALA A 96 5.62 -1.42 21.98
N PRO A 97 6.83 -0.82 21.95
CA PRO A 97 7.29 0.03 23.04
C PRO A 97 6.35 1.22 23.23
N ASP A 98 6.10 1.61 24.48
CA ASP A 98 5.45 2.89 24.79
C ASP A 98 6.35 4.04 24.30
N HIS A 99 5.72 5.05 23.70
CA HIS A 99 6.36 6.19 23.03
C HIS A 99 6.74 7.29 24.02
#